data_AF-A0A0S8F4X0-F1
#
_entry.id   AF-A0A0S8F4X0-F1
#
_cell.length_a   1.000
_cell.length_b   1.000
_cell.length_c   1.000
_cell.angle_alpha   90.00
_cell.angle_beta   90.00
_cell.angle_gamma   90.00
#
_symmetry.space_group_name_H-M   'P 1'
#
loop_
_entity.id
_entity.type
_entity.pdbx_description
1 polymer ?
#
loop_
_entity_poly.entity_id
_entity_poly.type
_entity_poly.pdbx_seq_one_letter_code
_entity_poly.pdbx_strand_id
1 'polypeptide(L)' 'MIRQGQLEADLFAVKSTGQPNGFARVARRTSDYRKIEASALEEMLLHDHSSGRTRVSNAMRWKAEKQK' A
#
# COMPACT_ATOMS: atom_id res chain seq x y z
N MET A 1 11.63 10.06 5.14
CA MET A 1 11.77 8.83 5.95
C MET A 1 10.46 8.07 6.11
N ILE A 2 9.31 8.72 6.39
CA ILE A 2 8.04 8.03 6.69
C ILE A 2 7.52 7.13 5.54
N ARG A 3 7.42 7.64 4.30
CA ARG A 3 6.91 6.82 3.17
C ARG A 3 7.81 5.64 2.81
N GLN A 4 9.13 5.81 2.88
CA GLN A 4 10.08 4.72 2.60
C GLN A 4 9.98 3.63 3.68
N GLY A 5 9.97 4.02 4.96
CA GLY A 5 9.75 3.07 6.06
C GLY A 5 8.40 2.36 5.99
N GLN A 6 7.34 3.05 5.55
CA GLN A 6 6.04 2.41 5.32
C GLN A 6 6.11 1.37 4.20
N LEU A 7 6.76 1.68 3.07
CA LEU A 7 6.89 0.74 1.96
C LEU A 7 7.64 -0.53 2.40
N GLU A 8 8.73 -0.36 3.15
CA GLU A 8 9.51 -1.46 3.71
C GLU A 8 8.67 -2.31 4.68
N ALA A 9 7.90 -1.67 5.57
CA ALA A 9 7.01 -2.35 6.51
C ALA A 9 5.87 -3.11 5.80
N ASP A 10 5.25 -2.51 4.78
CA ASP A 10 4.21 -3.13 3.98
C ASP A 10 4.75 -4.36 3.21
N LEU A 11 5.93 -4.24 2.60
CA LEU A 11 6.60 -5.35 1.94
C LEU A 11 6.98 -6.46 2.92
N PHE A 12 7.48 -6.10 4.11
CA PHE A 12 7.76 -7.07 5.17
C PHE A 12 6.49 -7.83 5.57
N ALA A 13 5.38 -7.13 5.81
CA ALA A 13 4.12 -7.77 6.17
C ALA A 13 3.63 -8.75 5.09
N VAL A 14 3.66 -8.35 3.81
CA VAL A 14 3.23 -9.20 2.69
C VAL A 14 4.16 -10.42 2.55
N LYS A 15 5.48 -10.24 2.64
CA LYS A 15 6.46 -11.33 2.56
C LYS A 15 6.32 -12.33 3.71
N SER A 16 6.17 -11.83 4.93
CA SER A 16 6.10 -12.67 6.14
C SER A 16 4.80 -13.46 6.22
N THR A 17 3.70 -12.91 5.70
CA THR A 17 2.38 -13.56 5.77
C THR A 17 2.04 -14.36 4.51
N GLY A 18 2.59 -14.01 3.36
CA GLY A 18 2.17 -14.54 2.05
C GLY A 18 0.74 -14.16 1.67
N GLN A 19 0.17 -13.11 2.28
CA GLN A 19 -1.23 -12.72 2.12
C GLN A 19 -1.41 -11.33 1.45
N PRO A 20 -1.02 -11.16 0.18
CA PRO A 20 -1.16 -9.88 -0.51
C PRO A 20 -2.62 -9.44 -0.69
N ASN A 21 -3.55 -10.39 -0.90
CA ASN A 21 -4.99 -10.07 -1.02
C ASN A 21 -5.58 -9.59 0.31
N GLY A 22 -5.15 -10.18 1.43
CA GLY A 22 -5.57 -9.77 2.77
C GLY A 22 -5.07 -8.37 3.09
N PHE A 23 -3.78 -8.14 2.83
CA PHE A 23 -3.16 -6.82 2.96
C PHE A 23 -3.90 -5.76 2.13
N ALA A 24 -4.15 -6.03 0.84
CA ALA A 24 -4.87 -5.10 -0.04
C ALA A 24 -6.30 -4.80 0.43
N ARG A 25 -7.01 -5.80 0.99
CA ARG A 25 -8.36 -5.62 1.54
C ARG A 25 -8.35 -4.64 2.72
N VAL A 26 -7.38 -4.78 3.63
CA VAL A 26 -7.23 -3.89 4.78
C VAL A 26 -6.78 -2.50 4.32
N ALA A 27 -5.81 -2.41 3.41
CA ALA A 27 -5.34 -1.16 2.85
C ALA A 27 -6.45 -0.40 2.11
N ARG A 28 -7.38 -1.09 1.45
CA ARG A 28 -8.55 -0.47 0.83
C ARG A 28 -9.51 0.11 1.87
N ARG A 29 -9.64 -0.49 3.05
CA ARG A 29 -10.58 -0.01 4.08
C ARG A 29 -10.23 1.38 4.62
N THR A 30 -9.02 1.86 4.41
CA THR A 30 -8.68 3.27 4.72
C THR A 30 -9.36 4.27 3.78
N SER A 31 -9.99 3.83 2.67
CA SER A 31 -10.88 4.69 1.87
C SER A 31 -12.00 5.31 2.66
N ASP A 32 -12.46 4.60 3.68
CA ASP A 32 -13.67 4.96 4.41
C ASP A 32 -13.50 6.30 5.15
N TYR A 33 -12.24 6.70 5.40
CA TYR A 33 -11.90 7.92 6.14
C TYR A 33 -10.84 8.80 5.45
N ARG A 34 -10.33 8.42 4.26
CA ARG A 34 -9.36 9.21 3.47
C ARG A 34 -9.47 8.90 1.96
N LYS A 35 -9.19 9.89 1.10
CA LYS A 35 -9.16 9.74 -0.37
C LYS A 35 -8.21 8.60 -0.79
N ILE A 36 -8.73 7.56 -1.46
CA ILE A 36 -7.91 6.42 -1.93
C ILE A 36 -7.06 6.79 -3.14
N GLU A 37 -7.63 7.54 -4.08
CA GLU A 37 -7.01 7.95 -5.33
C GLU A 37 -6.45 9.37 -5.18
N ALA A 38 -5.45 9.55 -4.32
CA ALA A 38 -4.69 10.79 -4.32
C ALA A 38 -3.86 10.86 -5.61
N SER A 39 -3.85 12.02 -6.27
CA SER A 39 -2.91 12.25 -7.37
C SER A 39 -1.47 12.20 -6.85
N ALA A 40 -0.50 11.96 -7.73
CA ALA A 40 0.91 11.89 -7.32
C ALA A 40 1.37 13.16 -6.59
N LEU A 41 0.88 14.34 -7.00
CA LEU A 41 1.19 15.61 -6.34
C LEU A 41 0.51 15.75 -4.97
N GLU A 42 -0.75 15.34 -4.84
CA GLU A 42 -1.46 15.34 -3.55
C GLU A 42 -0.80 14.35 -2.56
N GLU A 43 -0.44 13.16 -3.03
CA GLU A 43 0.29 12.18 -2.23
C GLU A 43 1.66 12.76 -1.83
N MET A 44 2.34 13.46 -2.74
CA MET A 44 3.65 14.06 -2.47
C MET A 44 3.62 15.20 -1.46
N LEU A 45 2.62 16.07 -1.51
CA LEU A 45 2.59 17.31 -0.73
C LEU A 45 1.73 17.22 0.53
N LEU A 46 0.68 16.39 0.54
CA LEU A 46 -0.35 16.41 1.59
C LEU A 46 -0.39 15.13 2.45
N HIS A 47 0.42 14.12 2.11
CA HIS A 47 0.37 12.83 2.79
C HIS A 47 1.73 12.42 3.33
N ASP A 48 1.85 12.23 4.64
CA ASP A 48 3.06 11.67 5.25
C ASP A 48 3.30 10.20 4.86
N HIS A 49 2.24 9.52 4.41
CA HIS A 49 2.19 8.10 4.06
C HIS A 49 1.65 7.91 2.63
N SER A 50 1.98 6.79 2.02
CA SER A 50 1.45 6.42 0.71
C SER A 50 -0.07 6.24 0.72
N SER A 51 -0.70 6.50 -0.44
CA SER A 51 -2.15 6.36 -0.62
C SER A 51 -2.58 4.90 -0.55
N GLY A 52 -3.87 4.67 -0.25
CA GLY A 52 -4.44 3.32 -0.27
C GLY A 52 -4.25 2.64 -1.63
N ARG A 53 -4.35 3.40 -2.74
CA ARG A 53 -4.07 2.89 -4.08
C ARG A 53 -2.63 2.42 -4.23
N THR A 54 -1.65 3.22 -3.84
CA THR A 54 -0.22 2.88 -3.94
C THR A 54 0.06 1.57 -3.19
N ARG A 55 -0.48 1.43 -1.97
CA ARG A 55 -0.32 0.23 -1.14
C ARG A 55 -0.98 -1.01 -1.76
N VAL A 56 -2.20 -0.89 -2.28
CA VAL A 56 -2.89 -1.98 -2.99
C VAL A 56 -2.12 -2.40 -4.24
N SER A 57 -1.66 -1.43 -5.03
CA SER A 57 -0.92 -1.68 -6.27
C SER A 57 0.38 -2.43 -6.01
N ASN A 58 1.13 -2.02 -4.97
CA ASN A 58 2.36 -2.68 -4.57
C ASN A 58 2.13 -4.13 -4.10
N ALA A 59 1.07 -4.37 -3.33
CA ALA A 59 0.71 -5.72 -2.90
C ALA A 59 0.31 -6.63 -4.07
N MET A 60 -0.45 -6.11 -5.04
CA MET A 60 -0.83 -6.86 -6.25
C MET A 60 0.36 -7.14 -7.16
N ARG A 61 1.29 -6.18 -7.28
CA ARG A 61 2.54 -6.37 -8.01
C ARG A 61 3.40 -7.45 -7.36
N TRP A 62 3.57 -7.41 -6.03
CA TRP A 62 4.28 -8.46 -5.31
C TRP A 62 3.65 -9.84 -5.55
N LYS A 63 2.31 -9.93 -5.50
CA LYS A 63 1.57 -11.16 -5.79
C LYS A 63 1.91 -11.67 -7.20
N ALA A 64 1.81 -10.82 -8.21
CA ALA A 64 2.12 -11.19 -9.59
C ALA A 64 3.56 -11.69 -9.77
N GLU A 65 4.51 -11.11 -9.03
CA GLU A 65 5.92 -11.47 -9.12
C GLU A 65 6.30 -12.72 -8.31
N LYS A 66 5.58 -13.02 -7.20
CA LYS A 66 6.02 -13.99 -6.18
C LYS A 66 5.03 -15.09 -5.84
N GLN A 67 3.75 -14.92 -6.15
CA GLN A 67 2.68 -15.87 -5.83
C GLN A 67 1.97 -16.27 -7.12
N LYS A 68 2.54 -17.25 -7.81
CA LYS A 68 1.91 -17.93 -8.95
C LYS A 68 0.86 -18.91 -8.47
#